data_AF-A0A5B8IH28-F1
#
_entry.id   AF-A0A5B8IH28-F1
#
_cell.length_a   1.000
_cell.length_b   1.000
_cell.length_c   1.000
_cell.angle_alpha   90.00
_cell.angle_beta   90.00
_cell.angle_gamma   90.00
#
_symmetry.space_group_name_H-M   'P 1'
#
loop_
_entity.id
_entity.type
_entity.pdbx_description
1 polymer ?
#
loop_
_entity_poly.entity_id
_entity_poly.type
_entity_poly.pdbx_seq_one_letter_code
_entity_poly.pdbx_strand_id
1 'polypeptide(L)'
;MYRICKWTTLIAFALALVLWLGFGGRAEFVARESGPYSPVVYISGWLALLGLIAATIMTVAFFGNAIGRTVKRNAIRYGMRK
;
A
#
# COMPACT_ATOMS: atom_id res chain seq x y z
N MET A 1 14.58 14.00 -3.89
CA MET A 1 13.81 12.88 -4.50
C MET A 1 12.97 12.06 -3.51
N TYR A 2 13.50 11.56 -2.39
CA TYR A 2 12.72 10.70 -1.45
C TYR A 2 11.39 11.27 -0.92
N ARG A 3 11.28 12.59 -0.68
CA ARG A 3 10.01 13.19 -0.20
C ARG A 3 8.92 13.17 -1.27
N ILE A 4 9.26 13.42 -2.53
CA ILE A 4 8.30 13.48 -3.64
C ILE A 4 7.74 12.08 -3.90
N CYS A 5 8.58 11.04 -3.91
CA CYS A 5 8.12 9.64 -4.03
C CYS A 5 7.16 9.23 -2.92
N LYS A 6 7.32 9.75 -1.69
CA LYS A 6 6.43 9.42 -0.57
C LYS A 6 5.03 10.01 -0.77
N TRP A 7 4.94 11.24 -1.27
CA TRP A 7 3.64 11.89 -1.49
C TRP A 7 2.92 11.33 -2.73
N THR A 8 3.65 11.05 -3.81
CA THR A 8 3.05 10.45 -5.01
C THR A 8 2.49 9.06 -4.74
N THR A 9 3.16 8.25 -3.91
CA THR A 9 2.67 6.92 -3.52
C THR A 9 1.47 6.97 -2.58
N LEU A 10 1.43 7.95 -1.66
CA LEU A 10 0.30 8.15 -0.76
C LEU A 10 -0.95 8.62 -1.53
N ILE A 11 -0.77 9.53 -2.50
CA ILE A 11 -1.83 9.98 -3.41
C ILE A 11 -2.29 8.82 -4.31
N ALA A 12 -1.37 8.03 -4.86
CA ALA A 12 -1.72 6.86 -5.66
C ALA A 12 -2.51 5.82 -4.86
N PHE A 13 -2.14 5.58 -3.59
CA PHE A 13 -2.88 4.70 -2.69
C PHE A 13 -4.28 5.24 -2.39
N ALA A 14 -4.40 6.53 -2.07
CA ALA A 14 -5.69 7.16 -1.80
C ALA A 14 -6.62 7.09 -3.03
N LEU A 15 -6.11 7.35 -4.22
CA LEU A 15 -6.86 7.23 -5.48
C LEU A 15 -7.28 5.78 -5.75
N ALA A 16 -6.38 4.81 -5.55
CA ALA A 16 -6.70 3.39 -5.70
C ALA A 16 -7.80 2.95 -4.73
N LEU A 17 -7.78 3.44 -3.48
CA LEU A 17 -8.77 3.13 -2.47
C LEU A 17 -10.15 3.72 -2.80
N VAL A 18 -10.18 4.97 -3.30
CA VAL A 18 -11.43 5.62 -3.76
C VAL A 18 -12.00 4.91 -4.99
N LEU A 19 -11.15 4.57 -5.97
CA LEU A 19 -11.58 3.83 -7.16
C LEU A 19 -12.10 2.44 -6.80
N TRP A 20 -11.48 1.77 -5.82
CA TRP A 20 -11.97 0.48 -5.35
C TRP A 20 -13.34 0.60 -4.65
N LEU A 21 -13.50 1.56 -3.74
CA LEU A 21 -14.77 1.77 -3.02
C LEU A 21 -15.90 2.27 -3.95
N GLY A 22 -15.58 3.10 -4.94
CA GLY A 22 -16.56 3.74 -5.83
C GLY A 22 -16.88 2.96 -7.11
N PHE A 23 -15.90 2.30 -7.72
CA PHE A 23 -16.03 1.65 -9.03
C PHE A 23 -15.73 0.14 -9.02
N GLY A 24 -15.23 -0.43 -7.92
CA GLY A 24 -14.77 -1.82 -7.83
C GLY A 24 -15.87 -2.89 -7.78
N GLY A 25 -17.12 -2.58 -8.16
CA GLY A 25 -18.21 -3.54 -8.14
C GLY A 25 -18.70 -3.91 -6.72
N ARG A 26 -18.46 -3.07 -5.71
CA ARG A 26 -18.94 -3.28 -4.33
C ARG A 26 -20.45 -3.54 -4.28
N ALA A 27 -21.23 -2.81 -5.07
CA ALA A 27 -22.67 -3.02 -5.16
C ALA A 27 -23.01 -4.42 -5.69
N GLU A 28 -22.29 -4.91 -6.72
CA GLU A 28 -22.46 -6.26 -7.26
C GLU A 28 -21.94 -7.36 -6.32
N PHE A 29 -20.95 -7.04 -5.49
CA PHE A 29 -20.43 -7.95 -4.46
C PHE A 29 -21.39 -8.09 -3.28
N VAL A 30 -21.96 -6.97 -2.82
CA VAL A 30 -22.86 -6.94 -1.64
C VAL A 30 -24.29 -7.36 -1.97
N ALA A 31 -24.79 -7.04 -3.17
CA ALA A 31 -26.18 -7.33 -3.55
C ALA A 31 -26.42 -8.80 -3.97
N ARG A 32 -25.41 -9.67 -3.95
CA ARG A 32 -25.51 -11.00 -4.55
C ARG A 32 -25.66 -12.10 -3.49
N GLU A 33 -26.82 -12.75 -3.50
CA GLU A 33 -27.17 -13.83 -2.57
C GLU A 33 -26.74 -15.23 -3.06
N SER A 34 -26.60 -15.46 -4.38
CA SER A 34 -26.07 -16.72 -4.94
C SER A 34 -25.58 -16.61 -6.41
N GLY A 35 -24.65 -17.49 -6.80
CA GLY A 35 -24.08 -17.62 -8.16
C GLY A 35 -22.71 -16.96 -8.37
N PRO A 36 -22.00 -17.26 -9.48
CA PRO A 36 -20.65 -16.76 -9.76
C PRO A 36 -20.64 -15.24 -9.99
N TYR A 37 -19.67 -14.54 -9.39
CA TYR A 37 -19.56 -13.08 -9.51
C TYR A 37 -19.29 -12.63 -10.95
N SER A 38 -19.66 -11.39 -11.26
CA SER A 38 -19.28 -10.73 -12.49
C SER A 38 -17.74 -10.68 -12.61
N PRO A 39 -17.16 -10.85 -13.81
CA PRO A 39 -15.72 -10.70 -14.04
C PRO A 39 -15.14 -9.39 -13.49
N VAL A 40 -15.95 -8.33 -13.44
CA VAL A 40 -15.57 -7.02 -12.89
C VAL A 40 -15.18 -7.11 -11.41
N VAL A 41 -15.92 -7.89 -10.62
CA VAL A 41 -15.68 -8.09 -9.18
C VAL A 41 -14.39 -8.91 -8.96
N TYR A 42 -14.13 -9.90 -9.81
CA TYR A 42 -12.88 -10.67 -9.74
C TYR A 42 -11.68 -9.80 -10.07
N ILE A 43 -11.74 -9.03 -11.17
CA ILE A 43 -10.64 -8.14 -11.59
C ILE A 43 -10.40 -7.05 -10.53
N SER A 44 -11.46 -6.46 -9.97
CA SER A 44 -11.32 -5.46 -8.91
C SER A 44 -10.73 -6.05 -7.62
N GLY A 45 -11.09 -7.29 -7.27
CA GLY A 45 -10.49 -8.03 -6.15
C GLY A 45 -8.98 -8.28 -6.34
N TRP A 46 -8.56 -8.70 -7.53
CA TRP A 46 -7.14 -8.88 -7.85
C TRP A 46 -6.35 -7.57 -7.83
N LEU A 47 -6.93 -6.49 -8.36
CA LEU A 47 -6.33 -5.15 -8.30
C LEU A 47 -6.18 -4.67 -6.85
N ALA A 48 -7.17 -4.91 -6.00
CA ALA A 48 -7.08 -4.58 -4.59
C ALA A 48 -5.97 -5.38 -3.87
N LEU A 49 -5.84 -6.67 -4.17
CA LEU A 49 -4.80 -7.52 -3.62
C LEU A 49 -3.40 -7.06 -4.04
N LEU A 50 -3.21 -6.72 -5.32
CA LEU A 50 -1.96 -6.12 -5.81
C LEU A 50 -1.67 -4.78 -5.12
N GLY A 51 -2.70 -3.96 -4.91
CA GLY A 51 -2.59 -2.70 -4.16
C GLY A 51 -2.13 -2.92 -2.72
N LEU A 52 -2.65 -3.95 -2.04
CA LEU A 52 -2.26 -4.29 -0.67
C LEU A 52 -0.82 -4.81 -0.58
N ILE A 53 -0.40 -5.65 -1.54
CA ILE A 53 0.99 -6.11 -1.64
C ILE A 53 1.92 -4.92 -1.87
N ALA A 54 1.61 -4.04 -2.82
CA ALA A 54 2.41 -2.85 -3.10
C ALA A 54 2.49 -1.93 -1.88
N ALA A 55 1.38 -1.69 -1.18
CA ALA A 55 1.35 -0.90 0.05
C ALA A 55 2.22 -1.52 1.15
N THR A 56 2.19 -2.85 1.29
CA THR A 56 2.99 -3.59 2.28
C THR A 56 4.48 -3.47 1.99
N ILE A 57 4.89 -3.70 0.74
CA ILE A 57 6.30 -3.56 0.31
C ILE A 57 6.79 -2.14 0.55
N MET A 58 5.99 -1.13 0.17
CA MET A 58 6.34 0.26 0.40
C MET A 58 6.44 0.60 1.88
N THR A 59 5.57 0.05 2.71
CA THR A 59 5.58 0.25 4.16
C THR A 59 6.84 -0.34 4.78
N VAL A 60 7.17 -1.58 4.43
CA VAL A 60 8.41 -2.25 4.88
C VAL A 60 9.64 -1.46 4.41
N ALA A 61 9.68 -1.02 3.16
CA ALA A 61 10.78 -0.21 2.63
C ALA A 61 10.89 1.16 3.33
N PHE A 62 9.77 1.79 3.68
CA PHE A 62 9.75 3.04 4.42
C PHE A 62 10.29 2.86 5.84
N PHE A 63 9.80 1.86 6.57
CA PHE A 63 10.27 1.59 7.93
C PHE A 63 11.74 1.12 7.95
N GLY A 64 12.16 0.26 7.03
CA GLY A 64 13.56 -0.16 6.90
C GLY A 64 14.50 1.02 6.64
N ASN A 65 14.11 1.96 5.78
CA ASN A 65 14.88 3.19 5.55
C ASN A 65 14.89 4.12 6.76
N ALA A 66 13.77 4.26 7.47
CA ALA A 66 13.69 5.09 8.67
C ALA A 66 14.56 4.52 9.79
N ILE A 67 14.46 3.21 10.05
CA ILE A 67 15.28 2.48 11.02
C ILE A 67 16.75 2.57 10.63
N GLY A 68 17.10 2.31 9.37
CA GLY A 68 18.49 2.39 8.89
C GLY A 68 19.10 3.79 9.09
N ARG A 69 18.33 4.86 8.89
CA ARG A 69 18.77 6.23 9.18
C ARG A 69 18.96 6.47 10.67
N THR A 70 18.05 5.97 11.51
CA THR A 70 18.14 6.07 12.97
C THR A 70 19.34 5.30 13.51
N VAL A 71 19.56 4.06 13.05
CA VAL A 71 20.71 3.23 13.42
C VAL A 71 22.01 3.88 12.98
N LYS A 72 22.12 4.39 11.73
CA LYS A 72 23.30 5.13 11.28
C LYS A 72 23.57 6.36 12.14
N ARG A 73 22.54 7.16 12.47
CA ARG A 73 22.70 8.32 13.36
C ARG A 73 23.13 7.91 14.76
N ASN A 74 22.57 6.85 15.32
CA ASN A 74 22.95 6.35 16.64
C ASN A 74 24.36 5.75 16.65
N ALA A 75 24.77 5.06 15.59
CA ALA A 75 26.13 4.53 15.45
C ALA A 75 27.18 5.65 15.38
N ILE A 76 26.85 6.79 14.77
CA ILE A 76 27.70 7.99 14.75
C ILE A 76 27.71 8.67 16.12
N ARG A 77 26.55 8.78 16.77
CA ARG A 77 26.38 9.57 18.01
C ARG A 77 26.87 8.85 19.27
N TYR A 78 26.65 7.54 19.34
CA TYR A 78 27.15 6.68 20.41
C TYR A 78 28.44 5.96 20.00
N GLY A 79 28.96 6.26 18.80
CA GLY A 79 30.26 5.84 18.27
C GLY A 79 30.61 4.45 18.70
N MET A 80 30.00 3.41 18.08
CA MET A 80 30.14 1.98 18.43
C MET A 80 31.25 1.77 19.47
N ARG A 81 30.88 1.88 20.75
CA ARG A 81 31.84 1.79 21.86
C ARG A 81 32.18 0.30 21.97
N LYS A 82 33.17 -0.09 21.16
CA LYS A 82 33.84 -1.40 21.02
C LYS A 82 32.93 -2.62 20.87
#